data_AF-A0A3D0WSW3-F1
#
_entry.id   AF-A0A3D0WSW3-F1
#
_cell.length_a   1.000
_cell.length_b   1.000
_cell.length_c   1.000
_cell.angle_alpha   90.00
_cell.angle_beta   90.00
_cell.angle_gamma   90.00
#
_symmetry.space_group_name_H-M   'P 1'
#
loop_
_entity.id
_entity.type
_entity.pdbx_description
1 polymer ?
#
loop_
_entity_poly.entity_id
_entity_poly.type
_entity_poly.pdbx_seq_one_letter_code
_entity_poly.pdbx_strand_id
1 'polypeptide(L)' 'VVTMSDDKLVVIQGLDGYIVAESDKALLICKKEEEQRIKHFVTDVKFRYGDEYI' A
#
# COMPACT_ATOMS: atom_id res chain seq x y z
N VAL A 1 -2.73 6.26 -7.31
CA VAL A 1 -3.28 6.36 -5.93
C VAL A 1 -4.56 5.53 -5.89
N VAL A 2 -4.67 4.57 -4.97
CA VAL A 2 -5.95 3.93 -4.65
C VAL A 2 -6.16 4.09 -3.14
N THR A 3 -7.12 4.92 -2.76
CA THR A 3 -7.52 5.24 -1.37
C THR A 3 -9.02 5.01 -1.27
N MET A 4 -9.50 4.16 -0.37
CA MET A 4 -10.92 3.75 -0.39
C MET A 4 -11.53 3.69 1.02
N SER A 5 -12.78 4.13 1.12
CA SER A 5 -13.61 4.30 2.32
C SER A 5 -14.75 3.27 2.29
N ASP A 6 -15.54 3.14 3.37
CA ASP A 6 -16.42 1.99 3.75
C ASP A 6 -17.48 1.47 2.73
N ASP A 7 -17.54 2.04 1.54
CA ASP A 7 -18.55 1.81 0.50
C ASP A 7 -18.01 1.13 -0.78
N LYS A 8 -16.82 0.53 -0.74
CA LYS A 8 -16.06 0.25 -1.98
C LYS A 8 -15.65 -1.20 -2.21
N LEU A 9 -15.97 -1.69 -3.41
CA LEU A 9 -15.43 -2.92 -4.00
C LEU A 9 -14.27 -2.54 -4.94
N VAL A 10 -13.14 -3.23 -4.82
CA VAL A 10 -11.95 -2.96 -5.63
C VAL A 10 -11.62 -4.20 -6.47
N VAL A 11 -11.46 -4.00 -7.78
CA VAL A 11 -11.03 -5.04 -8.73
C VAL A 11 -9.78 -4.54 -9.44
N ILE A 12 -8.70 -5.30 -9.36
CA ILE A 12 -7.42 -4.95 -9.96
C ILE A 12 -6.94 -6.09 -10.86
N GLN A 13 -6.48 -5.76 -12.06
CA GLN A 13 -5.93 -6.69 -13.05
C GLN A 13 -4.56 -6.20 -13.52
N GLY A 14 -3.65 -7.12 -13.82
CA GLY A 14 -2.32 -6.79 -14.37
C GLY A 14 -1.24 -6.50 -13.33
N LEU A 15 -1.41 -6.95 -12.08
CA LEU A 15 -0.40 -6.87 -11.02
C LEU A 15 0.61 -8.04 -11.06
N ASP A 16 0.94 -8.52 -12.26
CA ASP A 16 1.94 -9.58 -12.41
C ASP A 16 3.31 -9.08 -11.97
N GLY A 17 3.98 -9.80 -11.06
CA GLY A 17 5.24 -9.36 -10.47
C GLY A 17 5.13 -8.30 -9.36
N TYR A 18 3.92 -7.97 -8.90
CA TYR A 18 3.69 -7.11 -7.75
C TYR A 18 3.34 -7.93 -6.50
N ILE A 19 3.69 -7.36 -5.35
CA ILE A 19 3.25 -7.78 -4.02
C ILE A 19 2.10 -6.86 -3.62
N VAL A 20 1.01 -7.47 -3.16
CA VAL A 20 -0.13 -6.77 -2.57
C VAL A 20 -0.23 -7.21 -1.12
N ALA A 21 -0.21 -6.25 -0.21
CA ALA A 21 -0.33 -6.48 1.23
C ALA A 21 -1.30 -5.46 1.81
N GLU A 22 -2.16 -5.89 2.72
CA GLU A 22 -3.11 -5.04 3.43
C GLU A 22 -2.78 -5.04 4.93
N SER A 23 -2.82 -3.87 5.57
CA SER A 23 -2.73 -3.73 7.02
C SER A 23 -3.61 -2.58 7.49
N ASP A 24 -4.50 -2.87 8.44
CA ASP A 24 -5.43 -1.94 9.09
C ASP A 24 -6.22 -1.06 8.10
N LYS A 25 -5.75 0.16 7.81
CA LYS A 25 -6.40 1.14 6.91
C LYS A 25 -5.63 1.39 5.62
N ALA A 26 -4.61 0.60 5.35
CA ALA A 26 -3.68 0.81 4.26
C ALA A 26 -3.51 -0.45 3.39
N LEU A 27 -3.59 -0.24 2.07
CA LEU A 27 -3.22 -1.24 1.07
C LEU A 27 -1.87 -0.85 0.46
N LEU A 28 -0.88 -1.71 0.61
CA LEU A 28 0.43 -1.60 -0.02
C LEU A 28 0.46 -2.43 -1.30
N ILE A 29 0.80 -1.77 -2.41
CA ILE A 29 1.07 -2.43 -3.69
C ILE A 29 2.46 -1.98 -4.14
N CYS A 30 3.40 -2.91 -4.24
CA CYS A 30 4.75 -2.62 -4.72
C CYS A 30 5.29 -3.74 -5.61
N LYS A 31 6.28 -3.45 -6.43
CA LYS A 31 6.93 -4.49 -7.24
C LYS A 31 7.72 -5.44 -6.35
N LYS A 32 7.77 -6.73 -6.70
CA LYS A 32 8.54 -7.74 -5.95
C LYS A 32 10.03 -7.43 -5.88
N GLU A 33 10.59 -6.84 -6.94
CA GLU A 33 11.99 -6.41 -6.97
C GLU A 33 12.29 -5.27 -5.99
N GLU A 34 11.28 -4.48 -5.59
CA GLU A 34 11.43 -3.34 -4.69
C GLU A 34 11.07 -3.66 -3.23
N GLU A 35 10.89 -4.94 -2.89
CA GLU A 35 10.51 -5.39 -1.54
C GLU A 35 11.49 -4.88 -0.46
N GLN A 36 12.78 -4.76 -0.79
CA GLN A 36 13.80 -4.21 0.12
C GLN A 36 13.56 -2.74 0.50
N ARG A 37 12.80 -1.99 -0.33
CA ARG A 37 12.45 -0.58 -0.10
C ARG A 37 11.16 -0.40 0.69
N ILE A 38 10.44 -1.48 1.04
CA ILE A 38 9.19 -1.43 1.83
C ILE A 38 9.36 -0.58 3.09
N LYS A 39 10.47 -0.74 3.81
CA LYS A 39 10.74 0.04 5.04
C LYS A 39 10.81 1.55 4.78
N HIS A 40 11.34 1.95 3.63
CA HIS A 40 11.38 3.36 3.22
C HIS A 40 9.98 3.87 2.92
N PHE A 41 9.17 3.10 2.18
CA PHE A 41 7.78 3.46 1.91
C PHE A 41 6.94 3.60 3.19
N VAL A 42 7.11 2.70 4.16
CA VAL A 42 6.42 2.79 5.47
C VAL A 42 6.85 4.06 6.22
N THR A 43 8.13 4.41 6.16
CA THR A 43 8.68 5.61 6.81
C THR A 43 8.17 6.88 6.13
N ASP A 44 8.14 6.91 4.80
CA ASP A 44 7.58 8.02 4.03
C ASP A 44 6.08 8.18 4.26
N VAL A 45 5.32 7.08 4.36
CA VAL A 45 3.88 7.12 4.68
C VAL A 45 3.66 7.69 6.08
N LYS A 46 4.43 7.24 7.08
CA LYS A 46 4.44 7.84 8.43
C LYS A 46 4.70 9.33 8.41
N PHE A 47 5.71 9.74 7.64
CA PHE A 47 6.10 11.14 7.57
C PHE A 47 5.06 12.01 6.86
N ARG A 48 4.40 11.48 5.82
CA ARG A 48 3.46 12.25 4.98
C ARG A 48 2.02 12.24 5.48
N TYR A 49 1.59 11.17 6.15
CA TYR A 49 0.20 10.99 6.60
C TYR A 49 0.06 10.85 8.12
N GLY A 50 1.15 10.94 8.88
CA GLY A 50 1.14 10.75 10.34
C GLY A 50 0.90 9.29 10.74
N ASP A 51 0.59 9.06 12.03
CA ASP A 51 0.27 7.73 12.58
C ASP A 51 -1.15 7.24 12.21
N GLU A 52 -1.92 7.95 11.37
CA GLU A 52 -3.31 7.57 11.05
C GLU A 52 -3.45 6.32 10.16
N TYR A 53 -2.35 5.83 9.57
CA TYR A 53 -2.35 4.76 8.56
C TYR A 53 -1.32 3.65 8.81
N ILE A 54 -0.78 3.54 10.04
CA ILE A 54 0.17 2.50 10.47
C ILE A 54 -0.43 1.69 11.60
#